data_AF-A0A8H7ZQT9-F1
#
_entry.id   AF-A0A8H7ZQT9-F1
#
_cell.length_a   1.000
_cell.length_b   1.000
_cell.length_c   1.000
_cell.angle_alpha   90.00
_cell.angle_beta   90.00
_cell.angle_gamma   90.00
#
_symmetry.space_group_name_H-M   'P 1'
#
loop_
_entity.id
_entity.type
_entity.pdbx_description
1 polymer ?
#
loop_
_entity_poly.entity_id
_entity_poly.type
_entity_poly.pdbx_seq_one_letter_code
_entity_poly.pdbx_strand_id
1 'polypeptide(L)'
;MRSTENRAHQPAIQSVADVFFHFQTMLFLFRAPVQHGIQDDTAFAQARSVLIPLGEYFQVQDDFLDCYGEPAVIGKIGTDIEDNKCSWMIVQALRRATPGQRKVLDANYGCKDAERVAKVKQVYDDLNLRKVFAEFEEESYRRIGGLIAQVDDAVVPREVFASFMKKIYKRTK
;
A
#
# COMPACT_ATOMS: atom_id res chain seq x y z
N MET A 1 -8.42 10.51 38.06
CA MET A 1 -9.41 10.05 37.08
C MET A 1 -8.94 10.47 35.70
N ARG A 2 -8.29 9.58 34.94
CA ARG A 2 -7.79 9.85 33.58
C ARG A 2 -8.83 9.39 32.57
N SER A 3 -9.44 10.32 31.85
CA SER A 3 -10.21 10.04 30.64
C SER A 3 -10.16 11.29 29.79
N THR A 4 -9.37 11.24 28.70
CA THR A 4 -9.48 11.98 27.43
C THR A 4 -8.10 12.16 26.80
N GLU A 5 -7.49 11.14 26.20
CA GLU A 5 -6.28 11.41 25.39
C GLU A 5 -6.00 10.42 24.24
N ASN A 6 -6.89 9.47 23.94
CA ASN A 6 -6.57 8.42 22.97
C ASN A 6 -7.58 8.27 21.82
N ARG A 7 -8.05 9.39 21.25
CA ARG A 7 -8.94 9.38 20.07
C ARG A 7 -8.45 10.18 18.86
N ALA A 8 -7.32 10.90 18.98
CA ALA A 8 -6.87 11.84 17.94
C ALA A 8 -5.69 11.35 17.08
N HIS A 9 -4.97 10.28 17.46
CA HIS A 9 -3.76 9.85 16.74
C HIS A 9 -4.00 8.87 15.58
N GLN A 10 -5.18 8.27 15.49
CA GLN A 10 -5.50 7.25 14.49
C GLN A 10 -5.74 7.77 13.06
N PRO A 11 -6.35 8.96 12.82
CA PRO A 11 -6.51 9.49 11.46
C PRO A 11 -5.24 10.15 10.90
N ALA A 12 -4.30 10.60 11.75
CA ALA A 12 -3.11 11.31 11.32
C ALA A 12 -2.07 10.40 10.64
N ILE A 13 -1.83 9.21 11.18
CA ILE A 13 -0.90 8.22 10.60
C ILE A 13 -1.38 7.76 9.22
N GLN A 14 -2.69 7.65 9.07
CA GLN A 14 -3.33 7.21 7.83
C GLN A 14 -3.24 8.26 6.72
N SER A 15 -3.50 9.52 7.06
CA SER A 15 -3.25 10.67 6.19
C SER A 15 -1.80 10.73 5.69
N VAL A 16 -0.81 10.45 6.55
CA VAL A 16 0.61 10.50 6.18
C VAL A 16 1.02 9.32 5.29
N ALA A 17 0.55 8.11 5.58
CA ALA A 17 0.81 6.94 4.74
C ALA A 17 0.16 7.08 3.36
N ASP A 18 -1.10 7.51 3.32
CA ASP A 18 -1.82 7.82 2.09
C ASP A 18 -1.03 8.89 1.31
N VAL A 19 -0.64 10.01 1.94
CA VAL A 19 0.15 11.07 1.27
C VAL A 19 1.46 10.52 0.71
N PHE A 20 2.19 9.66 1.43
CA PHE A 20 3.46 9.11 0.95
C PHE A 20 3.29 8.19 -0.27
N PHE A 21 2.30 7.31 -0.24
CA PHE A 21 1.99 6.37 -1.32
C PHE A 21 1.48 7.09 -2.58
N HIS A 22 0.68 8.14 -2.39
CA HIS A 22 0.25 9.02 -3.47
C HIS A 22 1.43 9.84 -4.03
N PHE A 23 2.32 10.34 -3.19
CA PHE A 23 3.39 11.26 -3.60
C PHE A 23 4.44 10.61 -4.51
N GLN A 24 4.90 9.39 -4.19
CA GLN A 24 5.93 8.71 -4.99
C GLN A 24 5.40 8.26 -6.36
N THR A 25 4.19 7.71 -6.40
CA THR A 25 3.53 7.32 -7.65
C THR A 25 3.23 8.54 -8.52
N MET A 26 2.79 9.65 -7.90
CA MET A 26 2.52 10.89 -8.62
C MET A 26 3.79 11.51 -9.22
N LEU A 27 4.92 11.46 -8.51
CA LEU A 27 6.18 12.04 -9.01
C LEU A 27 6.71 11.32 -10.26
N PHE A 28 6.52 9.99 -10.33
CA PHE A 28 7.07 9.18 -11.43
C PHE A 28 6.22 9.25 -12.70
N LEU A 29 4.88 9.27 -12.57
CA LEU A 29 3.98 9.22 -13.72
C LEU A 29 3.62 10.59 -14.30
N PHE A 30 3.58 11.65 -13.47
CA PHE A 30 3.11 12.97 -13.91
C PHE A 30 4.23 13.94 -14.29
N ARG A 31 5.49 13.66 -13.95
CA ARG A 31 6.59 14.58 -14.26
C ARG A 31 7.03 14.52 -15.72
N ALA A 32 6.87 13.38 -16.40
CA ALA A 32 7.26 13.22 -17.80
C ALA A 32 6.34 13.97 -18.80
N PRO A 33 4.99 13.92 -18.70
CA PRO A 33 4.09 14.61 -19.64
C PRO A 33 4.12 16.13 -19.51
N VAL A 34 4.18 16.65 -18.27
CA VAL A 34 4.22 18.10 -17.98
C VAL A 34 5.51 18.75 -18.50
N GLN A 35 6.64 18.01 -18.46
CA GLN A 35 7.91 18.49 -19.02
C GLN A 35 7.93 18.57 -20.56
N HIS A 36 6.99 17.91 -21.24
CA HIS A 36 6.90 17.87 -22.71
C HIS A 36 5.69 18.64 -23.26
N GLY A 37 5.04 19.49 -22.45
CA GLY A 37 4.00 20.42 -22.92
C GLY A 37 2.60 19.83 -23.12
N ILE A 38 2.32 18.64 -22.58
CA ILE A 38 0.97 18.07 -22.57
C ILE A 38 0.16 18.78 -21.48
N GLN A 39 -0.73 19.69 -21.87
CA GLN A 39 -1.61 20.49 -20.99
C GLN A 39 -3.09 20.11 -21.14
N ASP A 40 -3.39 18.84 -21.46
CA ASP A 40 -4.79 18.38 -21.43
C ASP A 40 -5.18 18.00 -20.00
N ASP A 41 -5.84 18.94 -19.33
CA ASP A 41 -6.37 18.78 -17.98
C ASP A 41 -7.34 17.58 -17.86
N THR A 42 -8.02 17.22 -18.96
CA THR A 42 -8.96 16.08 -19.01
C THR A 42 -8.20 14.77 -18.99
N ALA A 43 -7.18 14.63 -19.84
CA ALA A 43 -6.29 13.47 -19.84
C ALA A 43 -5.59 13.30 -18.48
N PHE A 44 -5.15 14.40 -17.86
CA PHE A 44 -4.54 14.37 -16.53
C PHE A 44 -5.52 13.91 -15.46
N ALA A 45 -6.76 14.42 -15.46
CA ALA A 45 -7.78 14.04 -14.49
C ALA A 45 -8.16 12.55 -14.61
N GLN A 46 -8.30 12.04 -15.84
CA GLN A 46 -8.60 10.63 -16.09
C GLN A 46 -7.42 9.72 -15.74
N ALA A 47 -6.19 10.10 -16.10
CA ALA A 47 -5.01 9.35 -15.70
C ALA A 47 -4.88 9.32 -14.18
N ARG A 48 -5.12 10.45 -13.50
CA ARG A 48 -5.07 10.55 -12.03
C ARG A 48 -6.10 9.67 -11.34
N SER A 49 -7.33 9.59 -11.87
CA SER A 49 -8.39 8.78 -11.25
C SER A 49 -8.06 7.29 -11.23
N VAL A 50 -7.28 6.80 -12.21
CA VAL A 50 -6.85 5.39 -12.31
C VAL A 50 -5.48 5.14 -11.69
N LEU A 51 -4.49 6.01 -11.94
CA LEU A 51 -3.11 5.80 -11.52
C LEU A 51 -2.91 5.95 -10.02
N ILE A 52 -3.72 6.77 -9.36
CA ILE A 52 -3.67 6.89 -7.89
C ILE A 52 -4.04 5.55 -7.24
N PRO A 53 -5.23 4.97 -7.48
CA PRO A 53 -5.58 3.67 -6.88
C PRO A 53 -4.66 2.54 -7.33
N LEU A 54 -4.17 2.59 -8.58
CA LEU A 54 -3.19 1.62 -9.09
C LEU A 54 -1.87 1.67 -8.29
N GLY A 55 -1.35 2.88 -8.04
CA GLY A 55 -0.14 3.09 -7.25
C GLY A 55 -0.28 2.67 -5.80
N GLU A 56 -1.44 2.98 -5.19
CA GLU A 56 -1.78 2.51 -3.85
C GLU A 56 -1.73 0.98 -3.80
N TYR A 57 -2.42 0.29 -4.71
CA TYR A 57 -2.41 -1.17 -4.77
C TYR A 57 -1.00 -1.74 -4.97
N PHE A 58 -0.21 -1.15 -5.87
CA PHE A 58 1.17 -1.58 -6.11
C PHE A 58 2.04 -1.48 -4.85
N GLN A 59 1.92 -0.39 -4.11
CA GLN A 59 2.73 -0.17 -2.91
C GLN A 59 2.27 -1.04 -1.73
N VAL A 60 0.96 -1.27 -1.59
CA VAL A 60 0.42 -2.23 -0.61
C VAL A 60 0.90 -3.65 -0.92
N GLN A 61 0.95 -4.03 -2.21
CA GLN A 61 1.52 -5.31 -2.63
C GLN A 61 3.02 -5.40 -2.32
N ASP A 62 3.79 -4.33 -2.55
CA ASP A 62 5.22 -4.28 -2.21
C ASP A 62 5.46 -4.45 -0.70
N ASP A 63 4.70 -3.75 0.14
CA ASP A 63 4.77 -3.86 1.61
C ASP A 63 4.36 -5.27 2.11
N PHE A 64 3.35 -5.88 1.49
CA PHE A 64 2.93 -7.26 1.81
C PHE A 64 4.03 -8.27 1.43
N LEU A 65 4.59 -8.12 0.23
CA LEU A 65 5.67 -8.96 -0.25
C LEU A 65 6.90 -8.77 0.65
N ASP A 66 7.31 -7.55 1.00
CA ASP A 66 8.46 -7.32 1.90
C ASP A 66 8.32 -8.11 3.22
N CYS A 67 7.11 -8.22 3.75
CA CYS A 67 6.85 -8.99 4.98
C CYS A 67 6.82 -10.53 4.78
N TYR A 68 6.14 -11.01 3.74
CA TYR A 68 5.76 -12.43 3.57
C TYR A 68 6.33 -13.14 2.35
N GLY A 69 6.80 -12.41 1.35
CA GLY A 69 7.33 -13.05 0.15
C GLY A 69 8.70 -13.66 0.43
N GLU A 70 8.96 -14.76 -0.26
CA GLU A 70 10.22 -15.47 -0.07
C GLU A 70 11.40 -14.65 -0.63
N PRO A 71 12.59 -14.73 -0.01
CA PRO A 71 13.78 -14.05 -0.53
C PRO A 71 14.08 -14.39 -2.00
N ALA A 72 13.74 -15.62 -2.43
CA ALA A 72 13.89 -16.09 -3.80
C ALA A 72 12.97 -15.36 -4.79
N VAL A 73 11.79 -14.92 -4.34
CA VAL A 73 10.78 -14.20 -5.14
C VAL A 73 11.07 -12.71 -5.16
N ILE A 74 11.52 -12.12 -4.06
CA ILE A 74 11.67 -10.66 -3.95
C ILE A 74 13.06 -10.20 -4.37
N GLY A 75 14.07 -11.05 -4.20
CA GLY A 75 15.49 -10.73 -4.44
C GLY A 75 16.13 -9.90 -3.33
N LYS A 76 15.38 -9.63 -2.23
CA LYS A 76 15.86 -8.98 -1.01
C LYS A 76 15.22 -9.63 0.21
N ILE A 77 15.91 -9.54 1.35
CA ILE A 77 15.31 -9.79 2.67
C ILE A 77 14.51 -8.53 3.00
N GLY A 78 13.24 -8.67 3.35
CA GLY A 78 12.41 -7.53 3.71
C GLY A 78 12.80 -6.94 5.05
N THR A 79 12.98 -5.61 5.09
CA THR A 79 13.47 -4.86 6.25
C THR A 79 12.43 -3.91 6.82
N ASP A 80 11.20 -3.88 6.30
CA ASP A 80 10.18 -2.91 6.67
C ASP A 80 9.89 -2.89 8.20
N ILE A 81 9.90 -4.06 8.85
CA ILE A 81 9.68 -4.18 10.30
C ILE A 81 10.89 -3.65 11.08
N GLU A 82 12.10 -3.92 10.60
CA GLU A 82 13.36 -3.55 11.27
C GLU A 82 13.62 -2.04 11.15
N ASP A 83 13.25 -1.46 10.02
CA ASP A 83 13.45 -0.04 9.70
C ASP A 83 12.34 0.86 10.25
N ASN A 84 11.41 0.31 11.03
CA ASN A 84 10.26 1.04 11.60
C ASN A 84 9.44 1.74 10.51
N LYS A 85 9.31 1.12 9.34
CA LYS A 85 8.61 1.73 8.21
C LYS A 85 7.11 1.77 8.49
N CYS A 86 6.46 2.85 8.08
CA CYS A 86 5.00 2.95 8.09
C CYS A 86 4.41 2.17 6.90
N SER A 87 4.54 0.84 6.92
CA SER A 87 3.99 -0.04 5.89
C SER A 87 2.50 -0.25 6.08
N TRP A 88 1.81 -0.65 5.00
CA TRP A 88 0.39 -1.01 5.09
C TRP A 88 0.15 -2.13 6.13
N MET A 89 1.09 -3.07 6.22
CA MET A 89 1.05 -4.20 7.17
C MET A 89 0.91 -3.75 8.62
N ILE A 90 1.75 -2.82 9.09
CA ILE A 90 1.67 -2.32 10.47
C ILE A 90 0.40 -1.50 10.68
N VAL A 91 -0.01 -0.69 9.70
CA VAL A 91 -1.25 0.09 9.79
C VAL A 91 -2.47 -0.81 9.95
N GLN A 92 -2.58 -1.90 9.18
CA GLN A 92 -3.67 -2.85 9.31
C GLN A 92 -3.61 -3.64 10.63
N ALA A 93 -2.41 -3.97 11.10
CA ALA A 93 -2.21 -4.63 12.38
C ALA A 93 -2.70 -3.75 13.53
N LEU A 94 -2.25 -2.49 13.60
CA LEU A 94 -2.61 -1.56 14.68
C LEU A 94 -4.12 -1.25 14.72
N ARG A 95 -4.81 -1.37 13.59
CA ARG A 95 -6.27 -1.19 13.48
C ARG A 95 -7.07 -2.37 14.04
N ARG A 96 -6.52 -3.59 13.97
CA ARG A 96 -7.20 -4.83 14.38
C ARG A 96 -6.66 -5.42 15.69
N ALA A 97 -5.49 -4.96 16.11
CA ALA A 97 -4.80 -5.47 17.29
C ALA A 97 -5.62 -5.23 18.56
N THR A 98 -5.70 -6.27 19.39
CA THR A 98 -6.12 -6.13 20.78
C THR A 98 -5.11 -5.30 21.58
N PRO A 99 -5.48 -4.74 22.74
CA PRO A 99 -4.54 -3.99 23.58
C PRO A 99 -3.28 -4.79 23.97
N GLY A 100 -3.39 -6.11 24.10
CA GLY A 100 -2.24 -7.00 24.36
C GLY A 100 -1.30 -7.09 23.16
N GLN A 101 -1.85 -7.38 21.97
CA GLN A 101 -1.09 -7.43 20.72
C GLN A 101 -0.46 -6.08 20.38
N ARG A 102 -1.15 -4.97 20.69
CA ARG A 102 -0.63 -3.62 20.49
C ARG A 102 0.66 -3.37 21.28
N LYS A 103 0.72 -3.79 22.54
CA LYS A 103 1.96 -3.70 23.34
C LYS A 103 3.10 -4.52 22.75
N VAL A 104 2.79 -5.67 22.16
CA VAL A 104 3.80 -6.49 21.46
C VAL A 104 4.32 -5.74 20.24
N LEU A 105 3.44 -5.16 19.43
CA LEU A 105 3.85 -4.35 18.27
C LEU A 105 4.70 -3.16 18.71
N ASP A 106 4.25 -2.36 19.68
CA ASP A 106 4.97 -1.17 20.14
C ASP A 106 6.35 -1.50 20.74
N ALA A 107 6.53 -2.69 21.35
CA ALA A 107 7.79 -3.10 21.96
C ALA A 107 8.77 -3.76 20.98
N ASN A 108 8.30 -4.33 19.87
CA ASN A 108 9.11 -5.17 18.98
C ASN A 108 9.30 -4.58 17.57
N TYR A 109 8.44 -3.64 17.15
CA TYR A 109 8.56 -2.98 15.84
C TYR A 109 9.74 -2.00 15.81
N GLY A 110 10.46 -1.91 14.69
CA GLY A 110 11.64 -1.03 14.55
C GLY A 110 12.92 -1.53 15.22
N CYS A 111 12.97 -2.81 15.59
CA CYS A 111 14.14 -3.44 16.19
C CYS A 111 14.82 -4.37 15.20
N LYS A 112 16.14 -4.23 15.04
CA LYS A 112 16.99 -5.07 14.15
C LYS A 112 17.32 -6.43 14.76
N ASP A 113 16.35 -7.05 15.42
CA ASP A 113 16.48 -8.33 16.11
C ASP A 113 15.49 -9.32 15.52
N ALA A 114 16.01 -10.43 14.98
CA ALA A 114 15.23 -11.45 14.31
C ALA A 114 14.12 -12.04 15.20
N GLU A 115 14.35 -12.16 16.52
CA GLU A 115 13.33 -12.66 17.44
C GLU A 115 12.16 -11.68 17.61
N ARG A 116 12.46 -10.37 17.59
CA ARG A 116 11.45 -9.32 17.68
C ARG A 116 10.65 -9.22 16.38
N VAL A 117 11.32 -9.33 15.24
CA VAL A 117 10.67 -9.42 13.93
C VAL A 117 9.73 -10.61 13.86
N ALA A 118 10.16 -11.79 14.36
CA ALA A 118 9.32 -12.98 14.41
C ALA A 118 8.06 -12.77 15.26
N LYS A 119 8.16 -12.09 16.41
CA LYS A 119 6.99 -11.74 17.25
C LYS A 119 6.02 -10.81 16.52
N VAL A 120 6.51 -9.83 15.78
CA VAL A 120 5.66 -8.95 14.96
C VAL A 120 4.95 -9.75 13.86
N LYS A 121 5.68 -10.63 13.15
CA LYS A 121 5.10 -11.50 12.13
C LYS A 121 4.04 -12.45 12.70
N GLN A 122 4.27 -13.00 13.89
CA GLN A 122 3.28 -13.82 14.59
C GLN A 122 2.00 -13.03 14.88
N VAL A 123 2.10 -11.78 15.34
CA VAL A 123 0.91 -10.93 15.54
C VAL A 123 0.19 -10.69 14.21
N TYR A 124 0.90 -10.55 13.09
CA TYR A 124 0.27 -10.40 11.78
C TYR A 124 -0.46 -11.66 11.33
N ASP A 125 0.11 -12.84 11.59
CA ASP A 125 -0.53 -14.12 11.31
C ASP A 125 -1.76 -14.34 12.21
N ASP A 126 -1.68 -14.01 13.51
CA ASP A 126 -2.80 -14.08 14.46
C ASP A 126 -3.97 -13.17 14.05
N LEU A 127 -3.64 -11.98 13.51
CA LEU A 127 -4.61 -11.03 12.96
C LEU A 127 -5.10 -11.41 11.56
N ASN A 128 -4.64 -12.54 11.01
CA ASN A 128 -4.98 -13.05 9.69
C ASN A 128 -4.78 -12.00 8.59
N LEU A 129 -3.70 -11.22 8.67
CA LEU A 129 -3.47 -10.12 7.71
C LEU A 129 -3.27 -10.61 6.28
N ARG A 130 -2.87 -11.87 6.06
CA ARG A 130 -2.85 -12.50 4.73
C ARG A 130 -4.23 -12.53 4.09
N LYS A 131 -5.27 -12.85 4.88
CA LYS A 131 -6.65 -12.86 4.40
C LYS A 131 -7.15 -11.44 4.11
N VAL A 132 -6.82 -10.50 4.99
CA VAL A 132 -7.16 -9.07 4.80
C VAL A 132 -6.52 -8.53 3.53
N PHE A 133 -5.27 -8.91 3.24
CA PHE A 133 -4.60 -8.54 2.00
C PHE A 133 -5.27 -9.18 0.76
N ALA A 134 -5.63 -10.46 0.82
CA ALA A 134 -6.33 -11.13 -0.28
C ALA A 134 -7.68 -10.45 -0.60
N GLU A 135 -8.46 -10.11 0.42
CA GLU A 135 -9.72 -9.37 0.27
C GLU A 135 -9.48 -7.97 -0.33
N PHE A 136 -8.47 -7.25 0.16
CA PHE A 136 -8.07 -5.95 -0.37
C PHE A 136 -7.60 -6.03 -1.84
N GLU A 137 -6.85 -7.06 -2.20
CA GLU A 137 -6.38 -7.29 -3.57
C GLU A 137 -7.57 -7.50 -4.53
N GLU A 138 -8.55 -8.32 -4.15
CA GLU A 138 -9.73 -8.57 -4.97
C GLU A 138 -10.64 -7.32 -5.09
N GLU A 139 -10.80 -6.56 -4.00
CA GLU A 139 -11.54 -5.30 -4.01
C GLU A 139 -10.84 -4.26 -4.89
N SER A 140 -9.52 -4.11 -4.74
CA SER A 140 -8.71 -3.17 -5.52
C SER A 140 -8.74 -3.52 -7.00
N TYR A 141 -8.64 -4.81 -7.35
CA TYR A 141 -8.76 -5.26 -8.73
C TYR A 141 -10.10 -4.90 -9.37
N ARG A 142 -11.20 -5.17 -8.65
CA ARG A 142 -12.55 -4.80 -9.12
C ARG A 142 -12.72 -3.29 -9.25
N ARG A 143 -12.25 -2.52 -8.26
CA ARG A 143 -12.32 -1.06 -8.24
C ARG A 143 -11.53 -0.44 -9.39
N ILE A 144 -10.26 -0.81 -9.54
CA ILE A 144 -9.38 -0.29 -10.60
C ILE A 144 -9.90 -0.70 -11.97
N GLY A 145 -10.34 -1.95 -12.14
CA GLY A 145 -10.97 -2.41 -13.38
C GLY A 145 -12.21 -1.59 -13.75
N GLY A 146 -13.05 -1.26 -12.76
CA GLY A 146 -14.21 -0.37 -12.95
C GLY A 146 -13.83 1.06 -13.31
N LEU A 147 -12.72 1.58 -12.78
CA LEU A 147 -12.21 2.92 -13.13
C LEU A 147 -11.63 2.94 -14.55
N ILE A 148 -10.87 1.91 -14.95
CA ILE A 148 -10.34 1.76 -16.31
C ILE A 148 -11.47 1.70 -17.34
N ALA A 149 -12.58 1.02 -17.02
CA ALA A 149 -13.73 0.93 -17.91
C ALA A 149 -14.43 2.29 -18.15
N GLN A 150 -14.29 3.23 -17.21
CA GLN A 150 -14.88 4.57 -17.28
C GLN A 150 -13.98 5.61 -17.95
N VAL A 151 -12.72 5.28 -18.27
CA VAL A 151 -11.82 6.18 -18.98
C VAL A 151 -12.29 6.36 -20.42
N ASP A 152 -12.18 7.59 -20.91
CA ASP A 152 -12.43 7.90 -22.31
C ASP A 152 -11.20 7.51 -23.14
N ASP A 153 -11.38 6.50 -23.98
CA ASP A 153 -10.35 5.94 -24.85
C ASP A 153 -9.85 6.96 -25.89
N ALA A 154 -10.66 7.96 -26.23
CA ALA A 154 -10.29 9.03 -27.15
C ALA A 154 -9.30 10.03 -26.52
N VAL A 155 -9.26 10.08 -25.19
CA VAL A 155 -8.39 10.99 -24.43
C VAL A 155 -7.14 10.24 -23.93
N VAL A 156 -7.32 9.07 -23.31
CA VAL A 156 -6.22 8.20 -22.89
C VAL A 156 -6.54 6.75 -23.22
N PRO A 157 -5.68 6.02 -23.96
CA PRO A 157 -5.94 4.63 -24.29
C PRO A 157 -6.05 3.77 -23.03
N ARG A 158 -7.21 3.13 -22.83
CA ARG A 158 -7.47 2.24 -21.69
C ARG A 158 -6.50 1.08 -21.63
N GLU A 159 -6.00 0.66 -22.79
CA GLU A 159 -5.02 -0.42 -22.92
C GLU A 159 -3.74 -0.15 -22.13
N VAL A 160 -3.32 1.13 -22.00
CA VAL A 160 -2.16 1.49 -21.17
C VAL A 160 -2.40 1.05 -19.74
N PHE A 161 -3.52 1.45 -19.13
CA PHE A 161 -3.86 1.08 -17.76
C PHE A 161 -4.13 -0.42 -17.60
N ALA A 162 -4.81 -1.05 -18.56
CA ALA A 162 -5.08 -2.48 -18.54
C ALA A 162 -3.78 -3.31 -18.61
N SER A 163 -2.81 -2.89 -19.41
CA SER A 163 -1.50 -3.53 -19.52
C SER A 163 -0.70 -3.44 -18.23
N PHE A 164 -0.75 -2.29 -17.53
CA PHE A 164 -0.15 -2.12 -16.21
C PHE A 164 -0.86 -3.00 -15.18
N MET A 165 -2.19 -2.98 -15.13
CA MET A 165 -2.96 -3.78 -14.19
C MET A 165 -2.67 -5.28 -14.35
N LYS A 166 -2.57 -5.78 -15.58
CA LYS A 166 -2.24 -7.17 -15.87
C LYS A 166 -0.82 -7.56 -15.41
N LYS A 167 0.13 -6.62 -15.45
CA LYS A 167 1.51 -6.85 -14.97
C LYS A 167 1.63 -6.84 -13.44
N ILE A 168 0.75 -6.12 -12.75
CA ILE A 168 0.80 -5.93 -11.29
C ILE A 168 -0.10 -6.95 -10.56
N TYR A 169 -1.24 -7.32 -11.15
CA TYR A 169 -2.19 -8.23 -10.52
C TYR A 169 -1.58 -9.61 -10.29
N LYS A 170 -1.63 -10.08 -9.02
CA LYS A 170 -1.08 -11.37 -8.57
C LYS A 170 0.38 -11.59 -8.95
N ARG A 171 1.17 -10.51 -9.01
CA ARG A 171 2.58 -10.59 -9.31
C ARG A 171 3.28 -11.50 -8.31
N THR A 172 3.77 -12.62 -8.80
CA THR A 172 4.59 -13.58 -8.03
C THR A 172 6.09 -13.39 -8.25
N LYS A 173 6.47 -12.35 -9.01
CA LYS A 173 7.79 -12.02 -9.57
C LYS A 173 8.41 -13.10 -10.46
#